data_AF-A0A800J7P8-F1
#
_entry.id   AF-A0A800J7P8-F1
#
_cell.length_a   1.000
_cell.length_b   1.000
_cell.length_c   1.000
_cell.angle_alpha   90.00
_cell.angle_beta   90.00
_cell.angle_gamma   90.00
#
_symmetry.space_group_name_H-M   'P 1'
#
loop_
_entity.id
_entity.type
_entity.pdbx_description
1 polymer ?
#
loop_
_entity_poly.entity_id
_entity_poly.type
_entity_poly.pdbx_seq_one_letter_code
_entity_poly.pdbx_strand_id
1 'polypeptide(L)'
;MMKQEWIRLCQRVDYQFKKSEILRQALTHKSYLPVDLDEKFSNNERIEFLGDAVLDLVISEMLMEEFPELDEGGLSKFRASLVSESGLSKQAV
;
A
#
# COMPACT_ATOMS: atom_id res chain seq x y z
N MET A 1 -11.21 8.57 -20.02
CA MET A 1 -11.71 7.17 -20.00
C MET A 1 -10.72 6.33 -19.20
N MET A 2 -11.19 5.44 -18.32
CA MET A 2 -10.31 4.63 -17.46
C MET A 2 -9.56 3.59 -18.31
N LYS A 3 -8.25 3.40 -18.06
CA LYS A 3 -7.45 2.39 -18.78
C LYS A 3 -7.97 0.98 -18.46
N GLN A 4 -7.96 0.07 -19.45
CA GLN A 4 -8.43 -1.31 -19.27
C GLN A 4 -7.68 -2.06 -18.14
N GLU A 5 -6.39 -1.75 -17.97
CA GLU A 5 -5.54 -2.30 -16.90
C GLU A 5 -6.04 -1.91 -15.51
N TRP A 6 -6.53 -0.68 -15.34
CA TRP A 6 -7.05 -0.18 -14.07
C TRP A 6 -8.37 -0.85 -13.68
N ILE A 7 -9.21 -1.14 -14.67
CA ILE A 7 -10.45 -1.90 -14.45
C ILE A 7 -10.13 -3.30 -13.95
N ARG A 8 -9.16 -3.99 -14.59
CA ARG A 8 -8.72 -5.33 -14.16
C ARG A 8 -8.14 -5.32 -12.76
N LEU A 9 -7.36 -4.30 -12.42
CA LEU A 9 -6.81 -4.15 -11.07
C LEU A 9 -7.94 -4.01 -10.04
N CYS A 10 -8.90 -3.10 -10.26
CA CYS A 10 -10.04 -2.90 -9.34
C CYS A 10 -10.83 -4.19 -9.11
N GLN A 11 -11.00 -5.01 -10.16
CA GLN A 11 -11.64 -6.32 -10.04
C GLN A 11 -10.81 -7.30 -9.22
N ARG A 12 -9.47 -7.32 -9.40
CA ARG A 12 -8.58 -8.22 -8.67
C ARG A 12 -8.49 -7.91 -7.17
N VAL A 13 -8.50 -6.62 -6.81
CA VAL A 13 -8.46 -6.17 -5.42
C VAL A 13 -9.85 -6.06 -4.79
N ASP A 14 -10.90 -6.43 -5.54
CA ASP A 14 -12.31 -6.29 -5.15
C ASP A 14 -12.65 -4.89 -4.57
N TYR A 15 -12.13 -3.84 -5.20
CA TYR A 15 -12.29 -2.47 -4.72
C TYR A 15 -12.41 -1.48 -5.88
N GLN A 16 -13.49 -0.71 -5.87
CA GLN A 16 -13.73 0.37 -6.83
C GLN A 16 -13.35 1.72 -6.23
N PHE A 17 -12.34 2.37 -6.81
CA PHE A 17 -11.94 3.72 -6.39
C PHE A 17 -13.03 4.74 -6.71
N LYS A 18 -13.47 5.49 -5.68
CA LYS A 18 -14.44 6.60 -5.82
C LYS A 18 -13.91 7.74 -6.70
N LYS A 19 -12.59 7.96 -6.68
CA LYS A 19 -11.88 8.98 -7.44
C LYS A 19 -10.76 8.31 -8.23
N SER A 20 -10.85 8.33 -9.56
CA SER A 20 -9.87 7.72 -10.45
C SER A 20 -8.47 8.33 -10.33
N GLU A 21 -8.40 9.56 -9.84
CA GLU A 21 -7.16 10.31 -9.66
C GLU A 21 -6.30 9.69 -8.57
N ILE A 22 -6.92 9.13 -7.52
CA ILE A 22 -6.22 8.43 -6.43
C ILE A 22 -5.56 7.16 -6.96
N LEU A 23 -6.30 6.39 -7.77
CA LEU A 23 -5.76 5.18 -8.39
C LEU A 23 -4.57 5.53 -9.31
N ARG A 24 -4.72 6.56 -10.15
CA ARG A 24 -3.64 7.04 -11.01
C ARG A 24 -2.42 7.43 -10.18
N GLN A 25 -2.62 8.19 -9.11
CA GLN A 25 -1.54 8.64 -8.23
C GLN A 25 -0.83 7.46 -7.56
N ALA A 26 -1.58 6.51 -7.00
CA ALA A 26 -1.03 5.32 -6.34
C ALA A 26 -0.17 4.46 -7.28
N LEU A 27 -0.49 4.44 -8.57
CA LEU A 27 0.26 3.70 -9.60
C LEU A 27 1.35 4.54 -10.30
N THR A 28 1.60 5.78 -9.85
CA THR A 28 2.61 6.66 -10.47
C THR A 28 3.87 6.72 -9.59
N HIS A 29 4.91 6.00 -10.00
CA HIS A 29 6.23 6.12 -9.39
C HIS A 29 6.87 7.46 -9.77
N LYS A 30 7.65 8.06 -8.86
CA LYS A 30 8.30 9.37 -9.08
C LYS A 30 9.16 9.45 -10.34
N SER A 31 9.80 8.36 -10.75
CA SER A 31 10.63 8.32 -11.97
C SER A 31 9.82 8.47 -13.26
N TYR A 32 8.49 8.32 -13.20
CA TYR A 32 7.60 8.53 -14.34
C TYR A 32 7.29 10.03 -14.57
N LEU A 33 7.59 10.88 -13.59
CA LEU A 33 7.30 12.31 -13.66
C LEU A 33 8.48 13.09 -14.26
N PRO A 34 8.21 14.07 -15.13
CA PRO A 34 9.18 15.10 -15.51
C PRO A 34 9.78 15.81 -14.29
N VAL A 35 11.09 16.11 -14.36
CA VAL A 35 11.88 16.72 -13.27
C VAL A 35 11.35 18.08 -12.81
N ASP A 36 10.69 18.84 -13.70
CA ASP A 36 10.23 20.21 -13.43
C ASP A 36 8.76 20.32 -12.98
N LEU A 37 8.08 19.19 -12.72
CA LEU A 37 6.70 19.20 -12.25
C LEU A 37 6.63 19.30 -10.72
N ASP A 38 5.76 20.19 -10.22
CA ASP A 38 5.47 20.31 -8.78
C ASP A 38 5.01 18.94 -8.22
N GLU A 39 5.85 18.34 -7.38
CA GLU A 39 5.83 16.92 -7.02
C GLU A 39 4.75 16.56 -6.00
N LYS A 40 4.18 17.55 -5.30
CA LYS A 40 3.40 17.30 -4.07
C LYS A 40 2.18 16.40 -4.22
N PHE A 41 1.60 16.24 -5.42
CA PHE A 41 0.40 15.43 -5.63
C PHE A 41 0.44 14.58 -6.91
N SER A 42 1.62 14.37 -7.48
CA SER A 42 1.78 13.73 -8.80
C SER A 42 2.28 12.29 -8.73
N ASN A 43 2.92 11.89 -7.63
CA ASN A 43 3.42 10.53 -7.40
C ASN A 43 2.73 9.83 -6.20
N ASN A 44 3.10 8.58 -6.00
CA ASN A 44 2.57 7.69 -4.96
C ASN A 44 3.16 7.91 -3.56
N GLU A 45 4.27 8.64 -3.37
CA GLU A 45 5.05 8.64 -2.11
C GLU A 45 4.22 9.08 -0.89
N ARG A 46 3.28 10.04 -1.06
CA ARG A 46 2.38 10.45 0.03
C ARG A 46 1.31 9.41 0.36
N ILE A 47 0.83 8.69 -0.66
CA ILE A 47 -0.14 7.62 -0.48
C ILE A 47 0.57 6.42 0.17
N GLU A 48 1.78 6.11 -0.26
CA GLU A 48 2.66 5.10 0.33
C GLU A 48 2.91 5.40 1.81
N PHE A 49 3.34 6.62 2.14
CA PHE A 49 3.55 7.04 3.54
C PHE A 49 2.31 6.82 4.44
N LEU A 50 1.12 7.14 3.95
CA LEU A 50 -0.12 6.89 4.69
C LEU A 50 -0.45 5.39 4.73
N GLY A 51 -0.25 4.69 3.60
CA GLY A 51 -0.51 3.28 3.43
C GLY A 51 0.30 2.41 4.38
N ASP A 52 1.57 2.73 4.59
CA ASP A 52 2.44 2.04 5.54
C ASP A 52 1.89 2.12 6.97
N ALA A 53 1.51 3.32 7.42
CA ALA A 53 0.94 3.49 8.76
C ALA A 53 -0.40 2.77 8.92
N VAL A 54 -1.24 2.74 7.88
CA VAL A 54 -2.52 2.01 7.88
C VAL A 54 -2.26 0.50 7.93
N LEU A 55 -1.32 0.00 7.14
CA LEU A 55 -0.99 -1.42 7.09
C LEU A 55 -0.38 -1.89 8.40
N ASP A 56 0.53 -1.10 8.98
CA ASP A 56 1.11 -1.37 10.29
C ASP A 56 0.04 -1.49 11.37
N LEU A 57 -0.95 -0.58 11.37
CA LEU A 57 -2.05 -0.63 12.33
C LEU A 57 -2.86 -1.92 12.20
N VAL A 58 -3.35 -2.21 10.99
CA VAL A 58 -4.23 -3.36 10.74
C VAL A 58 -3.50 -4.68 11.04
N ILE A 59 -2.25 -4.82 10.60
CA ILE A 59 -1.46 -6.03 10.88
C ILE A 59 -1.14 -6.16 12.36
N SER A 60 -0.86 -5.05 13.06
CA SER A 60 -0.64 -5.09 14.51
C SER A 60 -1.87 -5.56 15.27
N GLU A 61 -3.05 -5.04 14.92
CA GLU A 61 -4.33 -5.46 15.51
C GLU A 61 -4.57 -6.95 15.29
N MET A 62 -4.42 -7.43 14.04
CA MET A 62 -4.58 -8.85 13.72
C MET A 62 -3.61 -9.75 14.49
N LEU A 63 -2.34 -9.34 14.61
CA LEU A 63 -1.33 -10.13 15.33
C LEU A 63 -1.59 -10.16 16.84
N MET A 64 -2.08 -9.06 17.42
CA MET A 64 -2.45 -9.02 18.84
C MET A 64 -3.63 -9.94 19.15
N GLU A 65 -4.59 -10.06 18.23
CA GLU A 65 -5.73 -10.97 18.37
C GLU A 65 -5.34 -12.44 18.16
N GLU A 66 -4.52 -12.73 17.15
CA GLU A 66 -4.15 -14.10 16.77
C GLU A 66 -3.10 -14.71 17.71
N PHE A 67 -2.19 -13.89 18.25
CA PHE A 67 -1.06 -14.34 19.09
C PHE A 67 -1.02 -13.62 20.45
N PRO A 68 -2.04 -13.81 21.31
CA PRO A 68 -2.15 -13.10 22.60
C PRO A 68 -1.04 -13.44 23.60
N GLU A 69 -0.31 -14.53 23.39
CA GLU A 69 0.81 -14.97 24.22
C GLU A 69 2.14 -14.29 23.89
N LEU A 70 2.25 -13.63 22.72
CA LEU A 70 3.47 -12.95 22.32
C LEU A 70 3.59 -11.58 22.99
N ASP A 71 4.81 -11.25 23.39
CA ASP A 71 5.15 -9.90 23.84
C ASP A 71 5.33 -8.94 22.64
N GLU A 72 5.50 -7.64 22.94
CA GLU A 72 5.71 -6.61 21.92
C GLU A 72 6.85 -6.97 20.96
N GLY A 73 7.96 -7.51 21.47
CA GLY A 73 9.11 -7.87 20.66
C GLY A 73 8.81 -9.01 19.69
N GLY A 74 8.02 -10.01 20.11
CA GLY A 74 7.51 -11.07 19.24
C GLY A 74 6.59 -10.54 18.15
N LEU A 75 5.58 -9.77 18.53
CA LEU A 75 4.61 -9.18 17.60
C LEU A 75 5.29 -8.26 16.58
N SER A 76 6.21 -7.41 17.01
CA SER A 76 6.98 -6.51 16.15
C SER A 76 7.83 -7.26 15.12
N LYS A 77 8.43 -8.41 15.48
CA LYS A 77 9.16 -9.26 14.51
C LYS A 77 8.25 -9.89 13.47
N PHE A 78 7.08 -10.38 13.89
CA PHE A 78 6.09 -10.95 12.97
C PHE A 78 5.56 -9.89 12.00
N ARG A 79 5.16 -8.71 12.52
CA ARG A 79 4.74 -7.57 11.70
C ARG A 79 5.80 -7.24 10.67
N ALA A 80 7.05 -7.02 11.09
CA ALA A 80 8.15 -6.66 10.19
C ALA A 80 8.39 -7.69 9.08
N SER A 81 8.15 -8.99 9.35
CA SER A 81 8.23 -10.02 8.31
C SER A 81 7.11 -9.89 7.28
N LEU A 82 5.87 -9.67 7.74
CA LEU A 82 4.67 -9.57 6.90
C LEU A 82 4.65 -8.30 6.04
N VAL A 83 4.97 -7.15 6.63
CA VAL A 83 4.95 -5.85 5.92
C VAL A 83 6.28 -5.48 5.26
N SER A 84 7.22 -6.43 5.17
CA SER A 84 8.49 -6.21 4.47
C SER A 84 8.27 -5.97 2.97
N GLU A 85 9.18 -5.23 2.33
CA GLU A 85 9.21 -5.05 0.86
C GLU A 85 9.07 -6.39 0.14
N SER A 86 9.80 -7.40 0.58
CA SER A 86 9.76 -8.74 0.00
C SER A 86 8.41 -9.45 0.16
N GLY A 87 7.70 -9.18 1.26
CA GLY A 87 6.36 -9.70 1.52
C GLY A 87 5.32 -9.00 0.65
N LEU A 88 5.33 -7.67 0.64
CA LEU A 88 4.39 -6.85 -0.12
C LEU A 88 4.57 -7.01 -1.63
N SER A 89 5.81 -7.08 -2.11
CA SER A 89 6.12 -7.28 -3.53
C SER A 89 5.49 -8.56 -4.07
N LYS A 90 5.50 -9.66 -3.29
CA LYS A 90 4.85 -10.92 -3.69
C LYS A 90 3.33 -10.82 -3.85
N GLN A 91 2.69 -9.96 -3.05
CA GLN A 91 1.24 -9.74 -3.13
C GLN A 91 0.86 -8.76 -4.25
N ALA A 92 1.80 -7.91 -4.68
CA ALA A 92 1.57 -6.91 -5.72
C ALA A 92 1.55 -7.50 -7.15
N VAL A 93 2.08 -8.71 -7.35
CA VAL A 93 2.18 -9.40 -8.68
C VAL A 93 0.82 -9.81 -9.21
#